data_AF-A0A7Y2CYZ4-F1
#
_entry.id   AF-A0A7Y2CYZ4-F1
#
_cell.length_a   1.000
_cell.length_b   1.000
_cell.length_c   1.000
_cell.angle_alpha   90.00
_cell.angle_beta   90.00
_cell.angle_gamma   90.00
#
_symmetry.space_group_name_H-M   'P 1'
#
loop_
_entity.id
_entity.type
_entity.pdbx_description
1 polymer ?
#
loop_
_entity_poly.entity_id
_entity_poly.type
_entity_poly.pdbx_seq_one_letter_code
_entity_poly.pdbx_strand_id
1 'polypeptide(L)'
;MFWRAMDIETPGPKWSGLFAEYWPDYRAWWLREGETARPTFAECRRALKNHMPELIPLYDDLCAQAGGGDLAARFLSFYNPPPYLSGCSQAIWAGKEPVMVRNYDYNPNAFDQLVLRTDWQGRRVLGTSDGLWGLVDGVNDKGLAISLTFGGRRIVGEGFGVPLILRYVLQTCETTDEAVKVLERVPTHMSYNVTVLDKKRNYATAMMAPDRETLITHAAVATNHQENVE
;
A
#
# COMPACT_ATOMS: atom_id res chain seq x y z
N MET A 1 -21.92 -0.17 10.55
CA MET A 1 -20.75 -0.32 9.66
C MET A 1 -21.06 0.45 8.40
N PHE A 2 -20.43 1.61 8.20
CA PHE A 2 -20.74 2.49 7.08
C PHE A 2 -19.44 2.84 6.37
N TRP A 3 -19.38 2.50 5.09
CA TRP A 3 -18.28 2.91 4.23
C TRP A 3 -18.31 4.43 4.04
N ARG A 4 -17.13 5.06 4.10
CA ARG A 4 -16.92 6.46 3.76
C ARG A 4 -16.18 6.59 2.44
N ALA A 5 -16.50 7.63 1.70
CA ALA A 5 -15.70 8.10 0.59
C ALA A 5 -15.23 9.52 0.90
N MET A 6 -13.93 9.78 0.75
CA MET A 6 -13.35 11.10 0.99
C MET A 6 -12.56 11.57 -0.21
N ASP A 7 -12.71 12.86 -0.50
CA ASP A 7 -12.00 13.57 -1.54
C ASP A 7 -11.08 14.62 -0.91
N ILE A 8 -9.77 14.38 -1.04
CA ILE A 8 -8.68 15.13 -0.39
C ILE A 8 -7.67 15.56 -1.44
N GLU A 9 -7.91 16.73 -2.03
CA GLU A 9 -7.04 17.29 -3.08
C GLU A 9 -5.64 17.62 -2.56
N THR A 10 -5.52 18.13 -1.33
CA THR A 10 -4.23 18.39 -0.68
C THR A 10 -4.21 17.84 0.75
N PRO A 11 -3.05 17.41 1.27
CA PRO A 11 -2.91 17.21 2.72
C PRO A 11 -3.31 18.50 3.45
N GLY A 12 -4.05 18.37 4.53
CA GLY A 12 -4.66 19.51 5.19
C GLY A 12 -5.77 19.10 6.17
N PRO A 13 -6.65 20.02 6.59
CA PRO A 13 -7.59 19.80 7.68
C PRO A 13 -8.47 18.56 7.54
N LYS A 14 -8.89 18.22 6.31
CA LYS A 14 -9.66 16.99 6.04
C LYS A 14 -8.87 15.73 6.42
N TRP A 15 -7.60 15.67 6.02
CA TRP A 15 -6.74 14.54 6.32
C TRP A 15 -6.28 14.56 7.79
N SER A 16 -5.97 15.72 8.37
CA SER A 16 -5.65 15.83 9.80
C SER A 16 -6.80 15.37 10.69
N GLY A 17 -8.04 15.71 10.33
CA GLY A 17 -9.23 15.24 11.05
C GLY A 17 -9.39 13.72 10.95
N LEU A 18 -9.21 13.16 9.75
CA LEU A 18 -9.19 11.71 9.54
C LEU A 18 -8.08 11.04 10.37
N PHE A 19 -6.86 11.59 10.35
CA PHE A 19 -5.75 11.09 11.14
C PHE A 19 -6.10 11.08 12.62
N ALA A 20 -6.58 12.20 13.17
CA ALA A 20 -6.94 12.30 14.58
C ALA A 20 -8.04 11.31 15.00
N GLU A 21 -8.99 11.01 14.11
CA GLU A 21 -10.07 10.05 14.34
C GLU A 21 -9.53 8.61 14.46
N TYR A 22 -8.67 8.18 13.54
CA TYR A 22 -8.19 6.79 13.48
C TYR A 22 -6.90 6.54 14.27
N TRP A 23 -6.17 7.60 14.63
CA TRP A 23 -4.86 7.48 15.26
C TRP A 23 -4.84 6.66 16.56
N PRO A 24 -5.84 6.74 17.47
CA PRO A 24 -5.84 5.90 18.67
C PRO A 24 -5.73 4.40 18.37
N ASP A 25 -6.48 3.92 17.38
CA ASP A 25 -6.51 2.50 16.99
C ASP A 25 -5.22 2.11 16.25
N TYR A 26 -4.77 2.95 15.31
CA TYR A 26 -3.50 2.72 14.61
C TYR A 26 -2.30 2.76 15.55
N ARG A 27 -2.31 3.65 16.54
CA ARG A 27 -1.25 3.72 17.56
C ARG A 27 -1.22 2.45 18.39
N ALA A 28 -2.39 1.94 18.81
CA ALA A 28 -2.48 0.69 19.56
C ALA A 28 -1.97 -0.50 18.73
N TRP A 29 -2.36 -0.57 17.45
CA TRP A 29 -1.86 -1.58 16.52
C TRP A 29 -0.35 -1.46 16.29
N TRP A 30 0.16 -0.27 15.96
CA TRP A 30 1.58 -0.01 15.68
C TRP A 30 2.48 -0.37 16.85
N LEU A 31 2.01 -0.14 18.09
CA LEU A 31 2.74 -0.41 19.32
C LEU A 31 2.44 -1.79 19.93
N ARG A 32 1.66 -2.66 19.28
CA ARG A 32 1.22 -3.93 19.87
C ARG A 32 2.38 -4.88 20.24
N GLU A 33 3.53 -4.74 19.59
CA GLU A 33 4.78 -5.49 19.84
C GLU A 33 5.77 -4.71 20.72
N GLY A 34 5.34 -3.55 21.25
CA GLY A 34 6.18 -2.62 21.99
C GLY A 34 6.86 -1.58 21.09
N GLU A 35 7.16 -0.41 21.66
CA GLU A 35 7.79 0.69 20.92
C GLU A 35 9.21 0.35 20.45
N THR A 36 9.97 -0.40 21.24
CA THR A 36 11.34 -0.81 20.91
C THR A 36 11.42 -1.80 19.75
N ALA A 37 10.30 -2.44 19.40
CA ALA A 37 10.21 -3.31 18.23
C ALA A 37 9.99 -2.52 16.93
N ARG A 38 9.76 -1.20 17.00
CA ARG A 38 9.54 -0.33 15.83
C ARG A 38 10.83 0.39 15.44
N PRO A 39 11.05 0.64 14.13
CA PRO A 39 12.19 1.44 13.69
C PRO A 39 12.09 2.86 14.24
N THR A 40 13.24 3.48 14.44
CA THR A 40 13.37 4.89 14.78
C THR A 40 12.94 5.78 13.62
N PHE A 41 12.58 7.03 13.89
CA PHE A 41 12.26 8.00 12.84
C PHE A 41 13.38 8.14 11.79
N ALA A 42 14.65 8.12 12.24
CA ALA A 42 15.80 8.21 11.35
C ALA A 42 15.90 7.00 10.40
N GLU A 43 15.62 5.80 10.90
CA GLU A 43 15.58 4.58 10.08
C GLU A 43 14.44 4.61 9.07
N CYS A 44 13.23 4.97 9.52
CA CYS A 44 12.06 5.16 8.67
C CYS A 44 12.33 6.14 7.52
N ARG A 45 12.84 7.33 7.85
CA ARG A 45 13.12 8.38 6.87
C ARG A 45 14.24 7.99 5.91
N ARG A 46 15.27 7.30 6.39
CA ARG A 46 16.35 6.78 5.55
C ARG A 46 15.84 5.72 4.58
N ALA A 47 15.00 4.79 5.04
CA ALA A 47 14.38 3.78 4.19
C ALA A 47 13.54 4.43 3.09
N LEU A 48 12.66 5.38 3.43
CA LEU A 48 11.88 6.14 2.45
C LEU A 48 12.77 6.84 1.43
N LYS A 49 13.83 7.53 1.89
CA LYS A 49 14.74 8.26 1.00
C LYS A 49 15.48 7.32 0.03
N ASN A 50 15.82 6.12 0.47
CA ASN A 50 16.55 5.16 -0.35
C ASN A 50 15.64 4.46 -1.37
N HIS A 51 14.41 4.12 -0.99
CA HIS A 51 13.53 3.27 -1.80
C HIS A 51 12.39 4.02 -2.48
N MET A 52 11.90 5.11 -1.92
CA MET A 52 10.76 5.88 -2.42
C MET A 52 11.00 7.40 -2.27
N PRO A 53 12.11 7.95 -2.80
CA PRO A 53 12.50 9.34 -2.57
C PRO A 53 11.46 10.36 -3.01
N GLU A 54 10.66 10.07 -4.03
CA GLU A 54 9.60 10.93 -4.55
C GLU A 54 8.46 11.12 -3.56
N LEU A 55 8.27 10.19 -2.61
CA LEU A 55 7.27 10.35 -1.54
C LEU A 55 7.73 11.26 -0.40
N ILE A 56 9.04 11.56 -0.27
CA ILE A 56 9.56 12.31 0.88
C ILE A 56 8.82 13.64 1.10
N PRO A 57 8.57 14.48 0.08
CA PRO A 57 7.87 15.74 0.30
C PRO A 57 6.42 15.55 0.76
N LEU A 58 5.73 14.52 0.26
CA LEU A 58 4.36 14.19 0.68
C LEU A 58 4.34 13.62 2.10
N TYR A 59 5.28 12.73 2.42
CA TYR A 59 5.47 12.19 3.76
C TYR A 59 5.73 13.30 4.78
N ASP A 60 6.57 14.29 4.44
CA ASP A 60 6.88 15.42 5.32
C ASP A 60 5.65 16.30 5.58
N ASP A 61 4.86 16.58 4.55
CA ASP A 61 3.59 17.32 4.70
C ASP A 61 2.62 16.54 5.59
N LEU A 62 2.39 15.25 5.32
CA LEU A 62 1.51 14.41 6.14
C LEU A 62 1.99 14.29 7.60
N CYS A 63 3.30 14.21 7.84
CA CYS A 63 3.85 14.23 9.20
C CYS A 63 3.54 15.56 9.91
N ALA A 64 3.67 16.69 9.21
CA ALA A 64 3.30 18.00 9.75
C ALA A 64 1.79 18.08 10.04
N GLN A 65 0.94 17.61 9.11
CA GLN A 65 -0.51 17.57 9.27
C GLN A 65 -0.98 16.64 10.41
N ALA A 66 -0.19 15.61 10.74
CA ALA A 66 -0.42 14.72 11.88
C ALA A 66 0.04 15.31 13.22
N GLY A 67 0.56 16.53 13.23
CA GLY A 67 1.04 17.24 14.43
C GLY A 67 2.54 17.14 14.68
N GLY A 68 3.32 16.56 13.76
CA GLY A 68 4.79 16.52 13.83
C GLY A 68 5.37 15.57 14.90
N GLY A 69 4.55 14.67 15.45
CA GLY A 69 4.97 13.72 16.47
C GLY A 69 5.85 12.60 15.92
N ASP A 70 6.91 12.26 16.65
CA ASP A 70 7.90 11.26 16.25
C ASP A 70 7.27 9.86 16.00
N LEU A 71 6.36 9.42 16.86
CA LEU A 71 5.68 8.13 16.68
C LEU A 71 4.73 8.11 15.46
N ALA A 72 4.01 9.21 15.22
CA ALA A 72 3.13 9.35 14.06
C ALA A 72 3.96 9.31 12.76
N ALA A 73 5.10 10.00 12.74
CA ALA A 73 6.02 9.98 11.61
C ALA A 73 6.59 8.58 11.35
N ARG A 74 6.95 7.83 12.41
CA ARG A 74 7.37 6.42 12.30
C ARG A 74 6.26 5.57 11.67
N PHE A 75 5.03 5.67 12.18
CA PHE A 75 3.87 4.96 11.62
C PHE A 75 3.61 5.30 10.15
N LEU A 76 3.60 6.60 9.79
CA LEU A 76 3.30 7.05 8.43
C LEU A 76 4.33 6.56 7.41
N SER A 77 5.55 6.25 7.83
CA SER A 77 6.56 5.66 6.94
C SER A 77 6.23 4.24 6.51
N PHE A 78 5.37 3.56 7.28
CA PHE A 78 4.97 2.17 7.08
C PHE A 78 6.14 1.21 6.84
N TYR A 79 7.32 1.55 7.38
CA TYR A 79 8.53 0.74 7.33
C TYR A 79 8.57 -0.16 8.57
N ASN A 80 8.78 -1.46 8.36
CA ASN A 80 8.68 -2.52 9.36
C ASN A 80 7.41 -2.40 10.25
N PRO A 81 6.19 -2.40 9.66
CA PRO A 81 4.95 -2.41 10.42
C PRO A 81 4.74 -3.75 11.15
N PRO A 82 3.86 -3.83 12.16
CA PRO A 82 3.52 -5.10 12.77
C PRO A 82 2.85 -6.01 11.73
N PRO A 83 3.10 -7.34 11.70
CA PRO A 83 2.55 -8.21 10.67
C PRO A 83 1.02 -8.25 10.67
N TYR A 84 0.44 -8.28 9.48
CA TYR A 84 -1.01 -8.38 9.27
C TYR A 84 -1.31 -9.37 8.14
N LEU A 85 -2.38 -10.14 8.30
CA LEU A 85 -2.79 -11.17 7.35
C LEU A 85 -4.20 -10.87 6.86
N SER A 86 -4.37 -10.91 5.55
CA SER A 86 -5.67 -10.73 4.88
C SER A 86 -5.87 -11.80 3.81
N GLY A 87 -7.09 -12.36 3.73
CA GLY A 87 -7.50 -13.23 2.62
C GLY A 87 -7.96 -12.38 1.45
N CYS A 88 -7.60 -12.71 0.21
CA CYS A 88 -7.93 -11.88 -0.94
C CYS A 88 -7.87 -12.72 -2.22
N SER A 89 -8.70 -12.36 -3.20
CA SER A 89 -8.61 -12.88 -4.56
C SER A 89 -8.62 -11.73 -5.55
N GLN A 90 -7.83 -11.84 -6.62
CA GLN A 90 -7.79 -10.87 -7.71
C GLN A 90 -7.79 -11.58 -9.06
N ALA A 91 -8.43 -10.97 -10.05
CA ALA A 91 -8.51 -11.48 -11.41
C ALA A 91 -8.53 -10.34 -12.43
N ILE A 92 -7.85 -10.56 -13.55
CA ILE A 92 -7.93 -9.73 -14.74
C ILE A 92 -8.98 -10.33 -15.66
N TRP A 93 -9.91 -9.49 -16.11
CA TRP A 93 -10.99 -9.89 -17.00
C TRP A 93 -10.45 -10.31 -18.38
N ALA A 94 -10.92 -11.46 -18.87
CA ALA A 94 -10.46 -12.03 -20.14
C ALA A 94 -10.96 -11.26 -21.38
N GLY A 95 -11.94 -10.37 -21.25
CA GLY A 95 -12.47 -9.55 -22.35
C GLY A 95 -11.51 -8.45 -22.82
N LYS A 96 -11.88 -7.73 -23.87
CA LYS A 96 -11.03 -6.74 -24.54
C LYS A 96 -10.66 -5.53 -23.69
N GLU A 97 -11.52 -5.16 -22.75
CA GLU A 97 -11.30 -4.01 -21.87
C GLU A 97 -10.33 -4.34 -20.72
N PRO A 98 -9.50 -3.38 -20.27
CA PRO A 98 -8.57 -3.56 -19.16
C PRO A 98 -9.32 -3.48 -17.82
N VAL A 99 -10.00 -4.56 -17.47
CA VAL A 99 -10.76 -4.66 -16.20
C VAL A 99 -10.04 -5.58 -15.22
N MET A 100 -9.89 -5.09 -13.98
CA MET A 100 -9.42 -5.87 -12.82
C MET A 100 -10.54 -5.97 -11.80
N VAL A 101 -10.74 -7.17 -11.26
CA VAL A 101 -11.74 -7.46 -10.22
C VAL A 101 -11.01 -8.01 -9.02
N ARG A 102 -11.42 -7.58 -7.83
CA ARG A 102 -10.83 -8.00 -6.57
C ARG A 102 -11.90 -8.26 -5.52
N ASN A 103 -11.68 -9.27 -4.70
CA ASN A 103 -12.38 -9.50 -3.44
C ASN A 103 -11.39 -9.41 -2.27
N TYR A 104 -11.84 -8.82 -1.16
CA TYR A 104 -11.04 -8.60 0.04
C TYR A 104 -11.72 -9.21 1.26
N ASP A 105 -11.14 -10.29 1.80
CA ASP A 105 -11.64 -11.02 2.96
C ASP A 105 -10.89 -10.52 4.19
N TYR A 106 -11.49 -9.54 4.86
CA TYR A 106 -10.84 -8.78 5.93
C TYR A 106 -11.73 -8.68 7.16
N ASN A 107 -11.15 -8.72 8.36
CA ASN A 107 -11.91 -8.54 9.60
C ASN A 107 -12.48 -7.12 9.62
N PRO A 108 -13.81 -6.96 9.63
CA PRO A 108 -14.37 -5.65 9.40
C PRO A 108 -14.17 -4.68 10.58
N ASN A 109 -13.70 -5.17 11.74
CA ASN A 109 -13.29 -4.33 12.88
C ASN A 109 -11.84 -3.82 12.78
N ALA A 110 -11.05 -4.30 11.81
CA ALA A 110 -9.65 -3.91 11.64
C ALA A 110 -9.42 -3.10 10.34
N PHE A 111 -10.50 -2.70 9.67
CA PHE A 111 -10.49 -2.15 8.33
C PHE A 111 -11.00 -0.71 8.32
N ASP A 112 -10.34 0.18 7.58
CA ASP A 112 -10.68 1.59 7.58
C ASP A 112 -12.08 1.89 7.06
N GLN A 113 -12.62 1.03 6.18
CA GLN A 113 -13.90 1.23 5.49
C GLN A 113 -13.94 2.56 4.74
N LEU A 114 -12.80 2.98 4.19
CA LEU A 114 -12.60 4.28 3.58
C LEU A 114 -12.11 4.13 2.13
N VAL A 115 -12.86 4.70 1.20
CA VAL A 115 -12.39 4.97 -0.15
C VAL A 115 -11.83 6.38 -0.20
N LEU A 116 -10.59 6.51 -0.68
CA LEU A 116 -9.89 7.79 -0.74
C LEU A 116 -9.63 8.18 -2.18
N ARG A 117 -10.09 9.37 -2.56
CA ARG A 117 -9.63 10.09 -3.76
C ARG A 117 -8.67 11.19 -3.32
N THR A 118 -7.46 11.19 -3.87
CA THR A 118 -6.43 12.20 -3.60
C THR A 118 -6.02 12.89 -4.88
N ASP A 119 -5.56 14.14 -4.81
CA ASP A 119 -4.85 14.85 -5.90
C ASP A 119 -3.48 15.36 -5.43
N TRP A 120 -2.78 14.51 -4.69
CA TRP A 120 -1.55 14.90 -4.02
C TRP A 120 -0.42 15.02 -5.03
N GLN A 121 0.34 16.11 -4.94
CA GLN A 121 1.45 16.40 -5.84
C GLN A 121 1.09 16.34 -7.34
N GLY A 122 -0.16 16.66 -7.69
CA GLY A 122 -0.64 16.67 -9.08
C GLY A 122 -0.87 15.28 -9.68
N ARG A 123 -0.98 14.25 -8.84
CA ARG A 123 -1.38 12.90 -9.24
C ARG A 123 -2.72 12.57 -8.60
N ARG A 124 -3.72 12.32 -9.43
CA ARG A 124 -4.99 11.80 -8.92
C ARG A 124 -4.96 10.30 -8.75
N VAL A 125 -5.32 9.85 -7.55
CA VAL A 125 -5.39 8.44 -7.18
C VAL A 125 -6.72 8.18 -6.47
N LEU A 126 -7.39 7.10 -6.85
CA LEU A 126 -8.59 6.59 -6.18
C LEU A 126 -8.30 5.17 -5.70
N GLY A 127 -8.56 4.87 -4.45
CA GLY A 127 -8.38 3.51 -3.94
C GLY A 127 -8.95 3.31 -2.55
N THR A 128 -8.91 2.06 -2.10
CA THR A 128 -9.33 1.73 -0.74
C THR A 128 -8.18 1.97 0.24
N SER A 129 -8.40 2.85 1.21
CA SER A 129 -7.40 3.29 2.19
C SER A 129 -7.09 2.19 3.20
N ASP A 130 -5.81 2.13 3.56
CA ASP A 130 -5.29 1.39 4.71
C ASP A 130 -4.03 2.11 5.22
N GLY A 131 -3.89 2.28 6.53
CA GLY A 131 -2.81 3.05 7.12
C GLY A 131 -2.92 4.56 6.87
N LEU A 132 -4.13 5.12 6.81
CA LEU A 132 -4.47 6.56 6.68
C LEU A 132 -4.06 7.28 5.38
N TRP A 133 -3.09 6.75 4.65
CA TRP A 133 -2.69 7.26 3.34
C TRP A 133 -2.18 6.16 2.40
N GLY A 134 -1.91 4.95 2.90
CA GLY A 134 -1.65 3.78 2.07
C GLY A 134 -2.93 3.30 1.36
N LEU A 135 -2.76 2.32 0.46
CA LEU A 135 -3.84 1.77 -0.34
C LEU A 135 -3.73 0.25 -0.45
N VAL A 136 -4.84 -0.48 -0.32
CA VAL A 136 -4.86 -1.93 -0.57
C VAL A 136 -5.21 -2.28 -2.02
N ASP A 137 -5.78 -1.33 -2.75
CA ASP A 137 -6.03 -1.35 -4.19
C ASP A 137 -6.22 0.08 -4.70
N GLY A 138 -6.25 0.26 -6.01
CA GLY A 138 -6.68 1.52 -6.60
C GLY A 138 -6.35 1.68 -8.06
N VAL A 139 -6.65 2.88 -8.55
CA VAL A 139 -6.38 3.36 -9.91
C VAL A 139 -5.85 4.79 -9.86
N ASN A 140 -5.01 5.16 -10.83
CA ASN A 140 -4.56 6.53 -11.00
C ASN A 140 -5.05 7.16 -12.31
N ASP A 141 -4.87 8.47 -12.43
CA ASP A 141 -5.30 9.25 -13.60
C ASP A 141 -4.55 8.97 -14.91
N LYS A 142 -3.54 8.10 -14.90
CA LYS A 142 -2.88 7.62 -16.13
C LYS A 142 -3.47 6.35 -16.66
N GLY A 143 -4.39 5.75 -15.90
CA GLY A 143 -5.06 4.50 -16.22
C GLY A 143 -4.28 3.27 -15.77
N LEU A 144 -3.45 3.40 -14.74
CA LEU A 144 -2.83 2.26 -14.06
C LEU A 144 -3.72 1.81 -12.90
N ALA A 145 -4.06 0.53 -12.88
CA ALA A 145 -4.76 -0.15 -11.79
C ALA A 145 -3.81 -1.10 -11.07
N ILE A 146 -4.01 -1.27 -9.76
CA ILE A 146 -3.24 -2.18 -8.92
C ILE A 146 -4.14 -2.82 -7.86
N SER A 147 -3.86 -4.08 -7.54
CA SER A 147 -4.37 -4.72 -6.33
C SER A 147 -3.39 -5.74 -5.79
N LEU A 148 -3.68 -6.25 -4.59
CA LEU A 148 -2.84 -7.26 -3.94
C LEU A 148 -3.66 -8.44 -3.41
N THR A 149 -2.96 -9.56 -3.22
CA THR A 149 -3.38 -10.65 -2.34
C THR A 149 -2.21 -11.06 -1.43
N PHE A 150 -2.52 -11.78 -0.35
CA PHE A 150 -1.47 -12.36 0.51
C PHE A 150 -0.66 -13.42 -0.25
N GLY A 151 0.67 -13.43 -0.09
CA GLY A 151 1.57 -14.32 -0.83
C GLY A 151 1.68 -15.74 -0.27
N GLY A 152 0.87 -16.12 0.72
CA GLY A 152 0.78 -17.47 1.29
C GLY A 152 1.75 -17.76 2.44
N ARG A 153 2.89 -17.08 2.50
CA ARG A 153 3.90 -17.31 3.53
C ARG A 153 3.83 -16.28 4.64
N ARG A 154 3.86 -16.75 5.90
CA ARG A 154 3.81 -15.90 7.12
C ARG A 154 5.18 -15.36 7.54
N ILE A 155 6.13 -15.29 6.61
CA ILE A 155 7.45 -14.74 6.90
C ILE A 155 7.38 -13.22 7.04
N VAL A 156 8.10 -12.71 8.03
CA VAL A 156 8.20 -11.28 8.32
C VAL A 156 9.68 -10.92 8.30
N GLY A 157 10.04 -9.88 7.56
CA GLY A 157 11.39 -9.35 7.48
C GLY A 157 11.40 -7.84 7.38
N GLU A 158 12.55 -7.28 7.03
CA GLU A 158 12.71 -5.84 6.88
C GLU A 158 12.13 -5.37 5.54
N GLY A 159 11.29 -4.34 5.56
CA GLY A 159 10.68 -3.77 4.37
C GLY A 159 9.45 -2.92 4.67
N PHE A 160 8.79 -2.48 3.61
CA PHE A 160 7.58 -1.67 3.72
C PHE A 160 6.33 -2.55 3.84
N GLY A 161 5.32 -2.04 4.52
CA GLY A 161 3.97 -2.55 4.38
C GLY A 161 3.41 -2.24 3.00
N VAL A 162 2.73 -3.23 2.43
CA VAL A 162 2.21 -3.17 1.07
C VAL A 162 1.26 -1.98 0.79
N PRO A 163 0.49 -1.43 1.76
CA PRO A 163 -0.29 -0.21 1.53
C PRO A 163 0.54 0.96 1.02
N LEU A 164 1.76 1.13 1.54
CA LEU A 164 2.62 2.22 1.10
C LEU A 164 3.29 1.92 -0.24
N ILE A 165 3.63 0.66 -0.51
CA ILE A 165 4.17 0.23 -1.81
C ILE A 165 3.14 0.50 -2.93
N LEU A 166 1.88 0.12 -2.73
CA LEU A 166 0.80 0.38 -3.68
C LEU A 166 0.53 1.85 -3.87
N ARG A 167 0.49 2.62 -2.77
CA ARG A 167 0.40 4.08 -2.83
C ARG A 167 1.52 4.64 -3.70
N TYR A 168 2.76 4.23 -3.47
CA TYR A 168 3.90 4.72 -4.22
C TYR A 168 3.77 4.45 -5.71
N VAL A 169 3.45 3.20 -6.10
CA VAL A 169 3.23 2.84 -7.51
C VAL A 169 2.15 3.71 -8.14
N LEU A 170 0.99 3.86 -7.49
CA LEU A 170 -0.09 4.70 -8.02
C LEU A 170 0.28 6.19 -8.04
N GLN A 171 1.14 6.63 -7.12
CA GLN A 171 1.60 8.01 -7.02
C GLN A 171 2.57 8.37 -8.16
N THR A 172 3.45 7.45 -8.56
CA THR A 172 4.58 7.76 -9.45
C THR A 172 4.53 7.12 -10.82
N CYS A 173 3.91 5.94 -10.98
CA CYS A 173 3.95 5.17 -12.22
C CYS A 173 2.74 5.46 -13.13
N GLU A 174 2.94 5.38 -14.43
CA GLU A 174 1.91 5.55 -15.46
C GLU A 174 1.62 4.26 -16.23
N THR A 175 2.55 3.31 -16.20
CA THR A 175 2.51 2.08 -17.00
C THR A 175 2.81 0.84 -16.16
N THR A 176 2.43 -0.33 -16.69
CA THR A 176 2.75 -1.63 -16.10
C THR A 176 4.25 -1.82 -15.95
N ASP A 177 5.05 -1.43 -16.94
CA ASP A 177 6.51 -1.62 -16.94
C ASP A 177 7.20 -0.77 -15.87
N GLU A 178 6.74 0.48 -15.67
CA GLU A 178 7.23 1.33 -14.58
C GLU A 178 6.88 0.76 -13.21
N ALA A 179 5.66 0.23 -13.07
CA ALA A 179 5.20 -0.38 -11.83
C ALA A 179 6.02 -1.64 -11.51
N VAL A 180 6.29 -2.51 -12.49
CA VAL A 180 7.13 -3.70 -12.32
C VAL A 180 8.52 -3.32 -11.79
N LYS A 181 9.18 -2.32 -12.38
CA LYS A 181 10.50 -1.85 -11.91
C LYS A 181 10.50 -1.38 -10.46
N VAL A 182 9.40 -0.78 -10.00
CA VAL A 182 9.23 -0.40 -8.60
C VAL A 182 9.05 -1.63 -7.71
N LEU A 183 8.17 -2.56 -8.10
CA LEU A 183 7.86 -3.77 -7.33
C LEU A 183 9.07 -4.73 -7.24
N GLU A 184 9.98 -4.71 -8.21
CA GLU A 184 11.22 -5.50 -8.15
C GLU A 184 12.23 -4.96 -7.13
N ARG A 185 12.26 -3.63 -6.92
CA ARG A 185 13.32 -2.97 -6.12
C ARG A 185 12.90 -2.53 -4.72
N VAL A 186 11.60 -2.38 -4.45
CA VAL A 186 11.11 -1.90 -3.15
C VAL A 186 10.95 -3.10 -2.21
N PRO A 187 11.62 -3.12 -1.05
CA PRO A 187 11.53 -4.24 -0.12
C PRO A 187 10.15 -4.29 0.54
N THR A 188 9.61 -5.49 0.68
CA THR A 188 8.35 -5.75 1.40
C THR A 188 8.64 -6.45 2.72
N HIS A 189 7.92 -6.11 3.79
CA HIS A 189 8.10 -6.76 5.10
C HIS A 189 7.45 -8.16 5.17
N MET A 190 6.54 -8.49 4.25
CA MET A 190 5.79 -9.75 4.20
C MET A 190 5.57 -10.21 2.76
N SER A 191 5.09 -11.44 2.57
CA SER A 191 4.80 -11.99 1.24
C SER A 191 3.47 -11.49 0.67
N TYR A 192 3.50 -11.00 -0.57
CA TYR A 192 2.34 -10.48 -1.29
C TYR A 192 2.38 -10.86 -2.78
N ASN A 193 1.21 -10.94 -3.40
CA ASN A 193 1.09 -10.97 -4.86
C ASN A 193 0.46 -9.65 -5.29
N VAL A 194 1.20 -8.82 -6.01
CA VAL A 194 0.74 -7.51 -6.47
C VAL A 194 0.50 -7.58 -7.97
N THR A 195 -0.75 -7.44 -8.39
CA THR A 195 -1.12 -7.42 -9.80
C THR A 195 -1.34 -5.98 -10.26
N VAL A 196 -0.71 -5.62 -11.38
CA VAL A 196 -0.85 -4.32 -12.04
C VAL A 196 -1.45 -4.49 -13.43
N LEU A 197 -2.26 -3.53 -13.86
CA LEU A 197 -2.92 -3.50 -15.17
C LEU A 197 -2.99 -2.07 -15.68
N ASP A 198 -2.47 -1.80 -16.87
CA ASP A 198 -2.62 -0.48 -17.50
C ASP A 198 -3.77 -0.40 -18.52
N LYS A 199 -4.09 0.82 -18.95
CA LYS A 199 -5.13 1.12 -19.95
C LYS A 199 -4.90 0.49 -21.33
N LYS A 200 -3.68 0.03 -21.62
CA LYS A 200 -3.35 -0.72 -22.86
C LYS A 200 -3.51 -2.23 -22.66
N ARG A 201 -3.95 -2.65 -21.47
CA ARG A 201 -4.14 -4.04 -21.06
C ARG A 201 -2.83 -4.83 -20.93
N ASN A 202 -1.70 -4.14 -20.74
CA ASN A 202 -0.52 -4.82 -20.23
C ASN A 202 -0.73 -5.10 -18.75
N TYR A 203 -0.26 -6.25 -18.29
CA TYR A 203 -0.36 -6.61 -16.89
C TYR A 203 0.78 -7.52 -16.46
N ALA A 204 1.06 -7.47 -15.17
CA ALA A 204 2.03 -8.32 -14.51
C ALA A 204 1.57 -8.61 -13.08
N THR A 205 1.98 -9.75 -12.54
CA THR A 205 1.81 -10.11 -11.14
C THR A 205 3.17 -10.32 -10.53
N ALA A 206 3.53 -9.44 -9.59
CA ALA A 206 4.75 -9.49 -8.81
C ALA A 206 4.53 -10.31 -7.53
N MET A 207 5.24 -11.42 -7.42
CA MET A 207 5.27 -12.27 -6.23
C MET A 207 6.42 -11.79 -5.34
N MET A 208 6.09 -10.96 -4.37
CA MET A 208 7.04 -10.31 -3.47
C MET A 208 7.19 -11.09 -2.16
N ALA A 209 8.37 -11.06 -1.54
CA ALA A 209 8.61 -11.57 -0.19
C ALA A 209 9.85 -10.91 0.42
N PRO A 210 9.96 -10.84 1.75
CA PRO A 210 11.11 -10.23 2.43
C PRO A 210 12.42 -11.03 2.30
N ASP A 211 12.33 -12.32 1.98
CA ASP A 211 13.44 -13.28 2.05
C ASP A 211 13.87 -13.84 0.67
N ARG A 212 13.29 -13.34 -0.42
CA ARG A 212 13.63 -13.71 -1.79
C ARG A 212 13.43 -12.55 -2.76
N GLU A 213 14.09 -12.64 -3.91
CA GLU A 213 13.86 -11.70 -5.01
C GLU A 213 12.40 -11.76 -5.49
N THR A 214 11.87 -10.61 -5.90
CA THR A 214 10.53 -10.52 -6.48
C THR A 214 10.49 -11.30 -7.80
N LEU A 215 9.55 -12.23 -7.92
CA LEU A 215 9.29 -12.95 -9.16
C LEU A 215 8.18 -12.25 -9.96
N ILE A 216 8.45 -11.88 -11.21
CA ILE A 216 7.47 -11.30 -12.11
C ILE A 216 6.85 -12.38 -12.98
N THR A 217 5.52 -12.42 -12.98
CA THR A 217 4.72 -13.38 -13.76
C THR A 217 3.65 -12.65 -14.57
N HIS A 218 2.99 -13.37 -15.48
CA HIS A 218 1.76 -12.93 -16.15
C HIS A 218 0.55 -13.72 -15.68
N ALA A 219 0.50 -14.06 -14.38
CA ALA A 219 -0.66 -14.69 -13.79
C ALA A 219 -1.84 -13.69 -13.79
N ALA A 220 -2.89 -13.98 -14.57
CA ALA A 220 -4.09 -13.17 -14.64
C ALA A 220 -5.02 -13.35 -13.43
N VAL A 221 -4.79 -14.38 -12.61
CA VAL A 221 -5.53 -14.66 -11.39
C VAL A 221 -4.53 -14.93 -10.28
N ALA A 222 -4.77 -14.36 -9.11
CA ALA A 222 -4.01 -14.65 -7.91
C ALA A 222 -4.94 -14.70 -6.70
N THR A 223 -4.69 -15.66 -5.81
CA THR A 223 -5.37 -15.76 -4.51
C THR A 223 -4.31 -15.71 -3.41
N ASN A 224 -4.36 -16.57 -2.39
CA ASN A 224 -3.53 -16.44 -1.20
C ASN A 224 -2.27 -17.34 -1.19
N HIS A 225 -1.71 -17.62 -2.36
CA HIS A 225 -0.49 -18.42 -2.54
C HIS A 225 0.33 -17.87 -3.70
N GLN A 226 1.62 -18.23 -3.75
CA GLN A 226 2.51 -17.96 -4.89
C GLN A 226 2.51 -19.19 -5.81
N GLU A 227 3.62 -19.55 -6.44
CA GLU A 227 3.66 -20.64 -7.43
C GLU A 227 3.12 -21.99 -6.89
N ASN A 228 3.45 -22.32 -5.64
CA ASN A 228 2.95 -23.50 -4.93
C ASN A 228 2.31 -23.10 -3.60
N VAL A 229 1.45 -23.97 -3.07
CA VAL A 229 0.99 -23.86 -1.68
C VAL A 229 2.13 -24.31 -0.77
N GLU A 230 2.61 -23.38 0.05
CA GLU A 230 3.69 -23.59 1.04
C GLU A 230 3.16 -23.38 2.47
#